data_AF-A0A961TJB6-F1
#
_entry.id   AF-A0A961TJB6-F1
#
_cell.length_a   1.000
_cell.length_b   1.000
_cell.length_c   1.000
_cell.angle_alpha   90.00
_cell.angle_beta   90.00
_cell.angle_gamma   90.00
#
_symmetry.space_group_name_H-M   'P 1'
#
loop_
_entity.id
_entity.type
_entity.pdbx_description
1 polymer ?
#
loop_
_entity_poly.entity_id
_entity_poly.type
_entity_poly.pdbx_seq_one_letter_code
_entity_poly.pdbx_strand_id
1 'polypeptide(L)' 'MAKAAKNEQQVPAMDYIEHERTYESFLWMTKWGVIAVVDIVIALAASTVGGMGLAGFFLVLIVLGLIAYFLF' A
#
# COMPACT_ATOMS: atom_id res chain seq x y z
N MET A 1 39.28 3.00 -35.97
CA MET A 1 38.20 2.31 -35.23
C MET A 1 38.38 2.31 -33.70
N ALA A 2 39.23 3.15 -33.11
CA ALA A 2 39.52 3.16 -31.67
C ALA A 2 38.74 4.20 -30.83
N LYS A 3 37.83 4.97 -31.44
CA LYS A 3 37.12 6.08 -30.76
C LYS A 3 35.73 5.69 -30.24
N ALA A 4 35.20 4.53 -30.61
CA ALA A 4 33.86 4.07 -30.22
C ALA A 4 33.82 3.49 -28.80
N ALA A 5 34.89 2.86 -28.33
CA ALA A 5 34.94 2.21 -27.00
C ALA A 5 35.05 3.19 -25.81
N LYS A 6 35.33 4.48 -26.05
CA LYS A 6 35.50 5.48 -24.97
C LYS A 6 34.19 6.12 -24.50
N ASN A 7 33.06 5.77 -25.09
CA ASN A 7 31.73 6.30 -24.75
C ASN A 7 30.78 5.23 -24.17
N GLU A 8 31.28 4.03 -23.86
CA GLU A 8 30.49 3.01 -23.16
C GLU A 8 30.61 3.15 -21.63
N GLN A 9 31.59 3.90 -21.13
CA GLN A 9 31.77 4.21 -19.72
C GLN A 9 31.19 5.57 -19.36
N GLN A 10 29.94 5.55 -18.94
CA GLN A 10 29.36 6.27 -17.80
C GLN A 10 27.87 6.42 -18.08
N VAL A 11 27.12 5.34 -17.86
CA VAL A 11 25.72 5.51 -17.49
C VAL A 11 25.76 6.42 -16.25
N PRO A 12 25.16 7.63 -16.30
CA PRO A 12 25.22 8.55 -15.19
C PRO A 12 24.70 7.83 -13.94
N ALA A 13 25.39 7.99 -12.81
CA ALA A 13 24.94 7.43 -11.54
C ALA A 13 23.52 7.96 -11.29
N MET A 14 22.53 7.08 -11.38
CA MET A 14 21.12 7.41 -11.16
C MET A 14 20.98 7.89 -9.71
N ASP A 15 20.32 9.03 -9.50
CA ASP A 15 19.99 9.51 -8.17
C ASP A 15 18.83 8.67 -7.61
N TYR A 16 19.14 7.79 -6.67
CA TYR A 16 18.17 6.87 -6.06
C TYR A 16 17.35 7.51 -4.94
N ILE A 17 17.73 8.69 -4.46
CA ILE A 17 17.11 9.28 -3.26
C ILE A 17 15.62 9.51 -3.49
N GLU A 18 15.25 10.11 -4.63
CA GLU A 18 13.84 10.39 -4.94
C GLU A 18 13.08 9.13 -5.41
N HIS A 19 13.78 8.16 -6.00
CA HIS A 19 13.20 6.86 -6.36
C HIS A 19 12.77 6.07 -5.12
N GLU A 20 13.62 6.02 -4.10
CA GLU A 20 13.35 5.34 -2.84
C GLU A 20 12.21 6.02 -2.07
N ARG A 21 12.22 7.36 -1.97
CA ARG A 21 11.14 8.11 -1.30
C ARG A 21 9.77 7.87 -1.91
N THR A 22 9.69 7.86 -3.24
CA THR A 22 8.43 7.59 -3.96
C THR A 22 8.00 6.14 -3.77
N TYR A 23 8.96 5.21 -3.82
CA TYR A 23 8.69 3.79 -3.62
C TYR A 23 8.20 3.48 -2.20
N GLU A 24 8.79 4.07 -1.17
CA GLU A 24 8.33 3.94 0.22
C GLU A 24 6.91 4.47 0.40
N SER A 25 6.61 5.62 -0.20
CA SER A 25 5.27 6.21 -0.19
C SER A 25 4.26 5.30 -0.89
N PHE A 26 4.64 4.72 -2.03
CA PHE A 26 3.83 3.74 -2.77
C PHE A 26 3.57 2.50 -1.90
N LEU A 27 4.60 1.92 -1.29
CA LEU A 27 4.46 0.76 -0.41
C LEU A 27 3.53 1.05 0.78
N TRP A 28 3.69 2.20 1.42
CA TRP A 28 2.81 2.62 2.51
C TRP A 28 1.36 2.74 2.05
N MET A 29 1.13 3.45 0.94
CA MET A 29 -0.21 3.64 0.38
C MET A 29 -0.84 2.32 -0.06
N THR A 30 -0.08 1.44 -0.71
CA THR A 30 -0.57 0.12 -1.14
C THR A 30 -0.89 -0.77 0.06
N LYS A 31 -0.04 -0.80 1.10
CA LYS A 31 -0.29 -1.57 2.33
C LYS A 31 -1.63 -1.16 2.95
N TRP A 32 -1.78 0.14 3.23
CA TRP A 32 -3.01 0.66 3.84
C TRP A 32 -4.22 0.58 2.91
N GLY A 33 -4.02 0.74 1.60
CA GLY A 33 -5.08 0.60 0.60
C GLY A 33 -5.64 -0.81 0.54
N VAL A 34 -4.79 -1.84 0.53
CA VAL A 34 -5.23 -3.24 0.53
C VAL A 34 -5.96 -3.58 1.82
N ILE A 35 -5.43 -3.16 2.98
CA ILE A 35 -6.08 -3.34 4.29
C ILE A 35 -7.48 -2.72 4.27
N ALA A 36 -7.60 -1.47 3.82
CA ALA A 36 -8.89 -0.78 3.76
C ALA A 36 -9.91 -1.49 2.85
N VAL A 37 -9.48 -2.01 1.70
CA VAL A 37 -10.37 -2.76 0.79
C VAL A 37 -10.88 -4.04 1.46
N VAL A 38 -9.99 -4.80 2.10
CA VAL A 38 -10.37 -6.04 2.81
C VAL A 38 -11.33 -5.73 3.96
N ASP A 39 -11.04 -4.69 4.76
CA ASP A 39 -11.90 -4.26 5.87
C ASP A 39 -13.29 -3.88 5.39
N ILE A 40 -13.41 -3.14 4.29
CA ILE A 40 -14.71 -2.77 3.71
C ILE A 40 -15.48 -4.00 3.26
N VAL A 41 -14.83 -4.97 2.60
CA VAL A 41 -15.49 -6.20 2.14
C VAL A 41 -16.03 -7.00 3.33
N ILE A 42 -15.25 -7.13 4.40
CA ILE A 42 -15.68 -7.84 5.63
C ILE A 42 -16.81 -7.06 6.31
N ALA A 43 -16.70 -5.74 6.43
CA ALA A 43 -17.73 -4.92 7.05
C ALA A 43 -19.06 -4.97 6.27
N LEU A 44 -19.01 -4.98 4.94
CA LEU A 44 -20.21 -5.15 4.10
C LEU A 44 -20.82 -6.55 4.28
N ALA A 45 -20.01 -7.61 4.28
CA ALA A 45 -20.49 -8.96 4.53
C ALA A 45 -21.14 -9.08 5.92
N ALA A 46 -20.49 -8.53 6.95
CA ALA A 46 -20.95 -8.60 8.33
C ALA A 46 -22.22 -7.77 8.59
N SER A 47 -22.35 -6.61 7.94
CA SER A 47 -23.51 -5.72 8.08
C SER A 47 -24.75 -6.22 7.33
N THR A 48 -24.59 -6.79 6.14
CA THR A 48 -25.70 -7.24 5.28
C THR A 48 -26.05 -8.71 5.47
N VAL A 49 -25.06 -9.61 5.36
CA VAL A 49 -25.26 -11.06 5.50
C VAL A 49 -25.34 -11.45 6.98
N GLY A 50 -24.50 -10.83 7.82
CA GLY A 50 -24.50 -11.07 9.27
C GLY A 50 -25.63 -10.36 10.04
N GLY A 51 -26.41 -9.51 9.38
CA GLY A 51 -27.56 -8.83 9.99
C GLY A 51 -27.23 -7.76 11.04
N MET A 52 -25.96 -7.36 11.18
CA MET A 52 -25.56 -6.36 12.19
C MET A 52 -25.91 -4.90 11.81
N GLY A 53 -26.40 -4.67 10.59
CA GLY A 53 -26.83 -3.35 10.11
C GLY A 53 -25.70 -2.32 10.09
N LEU A 54 -26.07 -1.04 10.07
CA LEU A 54 -25.11 0.07 9.95
C LEU A 54 -24.16 0.16 11.16
N ALA A 55 -24.64 -0.16 12.37
CA ALA A 55 -23.81 -0.16 13.57
C ALA A 55 -22.71 -1.23 13.50
N GLY A 56 -23.05 -2.43 13.02
CA GLY A 56 -22.07 -3.50 12.79
C GLY A 56 -21.02 -3.15 11.74
N PHE A 57 -21.42 -2.41 10.70
CA PHE A 57 -20.47 -1.93 9.68
C PHE A 57 -19.35 -1.07 10.31
N PHE A 58 -19.72 -0.04 11.07
CA PHE A 58 -18.73 0.83 11.71
C PHE A 58 -17.93 0.10 12.80
N LEU A 59 -18.57 -0.80 13.56
CA LEU A 59 -17.88 -1.59 14.56
C LEU A 59 -16.78 -2.46 13.93
N VAL A 60 -17.10 -3.18 12.85
CA VAL A 60 -16.14 -4.04 12.14
C VAL A 60 -15.00 -3.22 11.55
N LEU A 61 -15.28 -2.06 10.93
CA LEU A 61 -14.23 -1.18 10.40
C LEU A 61 -13.28 -0.67 11.50
N ILE A 62 -13.81 -0.28 12.66
CA ILE A 62 -12.99 0.21 13.77
C ILE A 62 -12.15 -0.93 14.34
N VAL A 63 -12.75 -2.10 14.58
CA VAL A 63 -12.05 -3.24 15.18
C VAL A 63 -10.95 -3.75 14.27
N LEU A 64 -11.25 -3.99 12.99
CA LEU A 64 -10.24 -4.50 12.05
C LEU A 64 -9.17 -3.44 11.74
N GLY A 65 -9.55 -2.17 11.61
CA GLY A 65 -8.60 -1.07 11.41
C GLY A 65 -7.64 -0.91 12.60
N LEU A 66 -8.13 -1.06 13.84
CA LEU A 66 -7.28 -1.06 15.04
C LEU A 66 -6.35 -2.28 15.06
N ILE A 67 -6.85 -3.48 14.74
CA ILE A 67 -6.01 -4.69 14.66
C ILE A 67 -4.90 -4.50 13.63
N ALA A 68 -5.23 -3.99 12.44
CA ALA A 68 -4.25 -3.72 11.39
C ALA A 68 -3.20 -2.69 11.83
N TYR A 69 -3.59 -1.65 12.56
CA TYR A 69 -2.67 -0.66 13.11
C TYR A 69 -1.69 -1.20 14.14
N PHE A 70 -2.10 -2.17 14.97
CA PHE A 70 -1.18 -2.79 15.94
C PHE A 70 -0.30 -3.88 15.33
N LEU A 71 -0.71 -4.48 14.21
CA LEU A 71 0.01 -5.58 13.56
C LEU A 71 1.10 -5.09 12.58
N PHE A 72 0.96 -3.89 12.02
CA PHE A 72 1.76 -3.36 10.90
C PHE A 72 2.38 -1.98 11.14
#